data_AF-A0A7R9AIL1-F1
#
_entry.id   AF-A0A7R9AIL1-F1
#
_cell.length_a   1.000
_cell.length_b   1.000
_cell.length_c   1.000
_cell.angle_alpha   90.00
_cell.angle_beta   90.00
_cell.angle_gamma   90.00
#
_symmetry.space_group_name_H-M   'P 1'
#
loop_
_entity.id
_entity.type
_entity.pdbx_description
1 polymer ?
#
loop_
_entity_poly.entity_id
_entity_poly.type
_entity_poly.pdbx_seq_one_letter_code
_entity_poly.pdbx_strand_id
1 'polypeptide(L)'
;MVMPGDNVSITVELIAPIAMEEGLRFAIREGGRTVGAGVVAKIIASRSIVIGFLTKYKDTIMSLGLIGRKVGMTRVFTEDGASIPVTVLEVVPNRVTQIKTVASDGYTGLQVAYGTRRASRINKALTGHYAKTGSSAGAGIHEFPVANEVLANYIAGTNITVDIFQAGQLVDVTGTSMGKGFAGAIKRHHFKSNRASHGNSKSHNVPGSIGMAQDPGRVFPGKRMPGHLGATKVTTQNLEVVRVDAERNLLLIKGAIPGSKGGDVVVRSAIKAKATKAQGGSK
;
A
#
# COMPACT_ATOMS: atom_id res chain seq x y z
N MET A 1 -8.47 -45.86 33.86
CA MET A 1 -8.49 -45.71 35.33
C MET A 1 -7.06 -45.45 35.75
N VAL A 2 -6.73 -44.24 36.17
CA VAL A 2 -5.35 -43.83 36.51
C VAL A 2 -5.17 -44.06 38.02
N MET A 3 -4.10 -44.75 38.42
CA MET A 3 -3.81 -45.00 39.84
C MET A 3 -2.99 -43.82 40.43
N PRO A 4 -3.10 -43.55 41.75
CA PRO A 4 -2.22 -42.58 42.40
C PRO A 4 -0.75 -42.98 42.23
N GLY A 5 0.03 -42.17 41.51
CA GLY A 5 1.46 -42.41 41.23
C GLY A 5 1.82 -42.58 39.75
N ASP A 6 0.84 -42.74 38.86
CA ASP A 6 1.08 -42.88 37.42
C ASP A 6 1.37 -41.53 36.76
N ASN A 7 2.43 -41.46 35.95
CA ASN A 7 2.67 -40.33 35.06
C ASN A 7 1.81 -40.48 33.80
N VAL A 8 0.89 -39.54 33.57
CA VAL A 8 -0.03 -39.57 32.42
C VAL A 8 0.24 -38.40 31.48
N SER A 9 0.42 -38.70 30.18
CA SER A 9 0.46 -37.70 29.12
C SER A 9 -0.94 -37.50 28.54
N ILE A 10 -1.44 -36.26 28.54
CA ILE A 10 -2.75 -35.92 27.98
C ILE A 10 -2.56 -34.81 26.93
N THR A 11 -3.23 -34.95 25.79
CA THR A 11 -3.35 -33.87 24.79
C THR A 11 -4.71 -33.21 24.98
N VAL A 12 -4.71 -31.89 25.20
CA VAL A 12 -5.93 -31.10 25.41
C VAL A 12 -5.94 -29.95 24.40
N GLU A 13 -7.07 -29.78 23.71
CA GLU A 13 -7.30 -28.65 22.83
C GLU A 13 -8.00 -27.52 23.60
N LEU A 14 -7.46 -26.30 23.52
CA LEU A 14 -8.02 -25.15 24.22
C LEU A 14 -9.17 -24.55 23.41
N ILE A 15 -10.33 -24.37 24.05
CA ILE A 15 -11.52 -23.75 23.44
C ILE A 15 -11.30 -22.24 23.19
N ALA A 16 -10.47 -21.60 24.00
CA ALA A 16 -10.11 -20.19 23.87
C ALA A 16 -8.60 -19.97 24.09
N PRO A 17 -7.99 -18.97 23.43
CA PRO A 17 -6.59 -18.63 23.65
C PRO A 17 -6.41 -18.07 25.07
N ILE A 18 -5.59 -18.73 25.87
CA ILE A 18 -5.28 -18.36 27.26
C ILE A 18 -3.78 -18.02 27.33
N ALA A 19 -3.44 -16.93 28.00
CA ALA A 19 -2.06 -16.62 28.34
C ALA A 19 -1.55 -17.64 29.37
N MET A 20 -0.50 -18.38 29.04
CA MET A 20 0.12 -19.38 29.93
C MET A 20 1.48 -18.89 30.42
N GLU A 21 1.71 -19.03 31.73
CA GLU A 21 2.96 -18.74 32.41
C GLU A 21 3.40 -19.97 33.23
N GLU A 22 4.71 -20.16 33.40
CA GLU A 22 5.22 -21.19 34.30
C GLU A 22 4.80 -20.86 35.74
N GLY A 23 4.32 -21.85 36.48
CA GLY A 23 3.73 -21.66 37.82
C GLY A 23 2.23 -21.37 37.81
N LEU A 24 1.59 -21.21 36.65
CA LEU A 24 0.14 -21.03 36.57
C LEU A 24 -0.60 -22.27 37.08
N ARG A 25 -1.52 -22.09 38.03
CA ARG A 25 -2.39 -23.15 38.55
C ARG A 25 -3.58 -23.34 37.62
N PHE A 26 -3.91 -24.58 37.28
CA PHE A 26 -5.09 -24.92 36.50
C PHE A 26 -5.90 -26.02 37.18
N ALA A 27 -7.20 -26.06 36.85
CA ALA A 27 -8.10 -27.12 37.26
C ALA A 27 -8.82 -27.66 36.02
N ILE A 28 -8.87 -28.98 35.88
CA ILE A 28 -9.62 -29.69 34.84
C ILE A 28 -11.00 -29.96 35.40
N ARG A 29 -12.04 -29.53 34.68
CA ARG A 29 -13.44 -29.74 35.06
C ARG A 29 -14.18 -30.53 33.99
N GLU A 30 -14.99 -31.48 34.44
CA GLU A 30 -15.90 -32.26 33.60
C GLU A 30 -17.29 -32.23 34.25
N GLY A 31 -18.32 -31.80 33.52
CA GLY A 31 -19.70 -31.76 34.02
C GLY A 31 -19.91 -30.95 35.31
N GLY A 32 -19.08 -29.93 35.56
CA GLY A 32 -19.15 -29.08 36.76
C GLY A 32 -18.38 -29.62 37.99
N ARG A 33 -17.74 -30.79 37.89
CA ARG A 33 -16.88 -31.34 38.95
C ARG A 33 -15.40 -31.18 38.58
N THR A 34 -14.56 -30.88 39.57
CA THR A 34 -13.10 -30.85 39.38
C THR A 34 -12.58 -32.28 39.31
N VAL A 35 -12.05 -32.67 38.16
CA VAL A 35 -11.48 -34.01 37.89
C VAL A 35 -9.95 -34.02 38.00
N GLY A 36 -9.31 -32.85 38.02
CA GLY A 36 -7.87 -32.72 38.25
C GLY A 36 -7.47 -31.28 38.55
N ALA A 37 -6.31 -31.09 39.18
CA ALA A 37 -5.70 -29.78 39.37
C ALA A 37 -4.18 -29.91 39.31
N GLY A 38 -3.50 -28.87 38.84
CA GLY A 38 -2.05 -28.90 38.64
C GLY A 38 -1.42 -27.52 38.46
N VAL A 39 -0.10 -27.52 38.29
CA VAL A 39 0.71 -26.33 38.04
C VAL A 39 1.49 -26.54 36.75
N VAL A 40 1.57 -25.52 35.91
CA VAL A 40 2.38 -25.55 34.68
C VAL A 40 3.87 -25.52 35.08
N ALA A 41 4.58 -26.63 34.88
CA ALA A 41 5.98 -26.75 35.28
C ALA A 41 6.97 -26.21 34.23
N LYS A 42 6.65 -26.34 32.93
CA LYS A 42 7.52 -25.91 31.83
C LYS A 42 6.72 -25.71 30.54
N ILE A 43 6.99 -24.64 29.80
CA ILE A 43 6.33 -24.38 28.50
C ILE A 43 7.30 -24.76 27.36
N ILE A 44 6.95 -25.77 26.57
CA ILE A 44 7.87 -26.39 25.58
C ILE A 44 7.78 -25.71 24.20
N ALA A 45 6.76 -24.88 23.92
CA ALA A 45 6.67 -24.12 22.68
C ALA A 45 5.85 -22.82 22.84
N SER A 46 6.53 -21.67 22.88
CA SER A 46 5.89 -20.35 22.82
C SER A 46 5.71 -19.88 21.38
N ARG A 47 4.86 -20.54 20.60
CA ARG A 47 4.35 -19.94 19.36
C ARG A 47 3.07 -19.18 19.68
N SER A 48 3.24 -17.88 19.98
CA SER A 48 2.40 -16.76 19.54
C SER A 48 2.44 -15.62 20.56
N ILE A 49 3.36 -14.65 20.37
CA ILE A 49 3.21 -13.32 20.94
C ILE A 49 2.08 -12.63 20.17
N VAL A 50 0.86 -12.69 20.71
CA VAL A 50 -0.23 -11.81 20.29
C VAL A 50 -0.23 -10.62 21.25
N ILE A 51 0.59 -9.61 20.94
CA ILE A 51 0.31 -8.26 21.43
C ILE A 51 -0.99 -7.84 20.73
N GLY A 52 -2.09 -8.00 21.44
CA GLY A 52 -3.44 -7.68 21.02
C GLY A 52 -3.64 -6.18 20.94
N PHE A 53 -3.05 -5.54 19.93
CA PHE A 53 -3.55 -4.28 19.37
C PHE A 53 -3.09 -4.22 17.90
N LEU A 54 -4.02 -4.49 16.98
CA LEU A 54 -3.89 -4.27 15.53
C LEU A 54 -2.62 -4.80 14.84
N THR A 55 -2.60 -6.09 14.50
CA THR A 55 -1.77 -6.59 13.38
C THR A 55 -2.61 -7.35 12.36
N LYS A 56 -3.70 -6.73 11.88
CA LYS A 56 -4.36 -7.15 10.63
C LYS A 56 -3.53 -6.83 9.37
N TYR A 57 -2.29 -6.32 9.54
CA TYR A 57 -1.38 -5.85 8.50
C TYR A 57 0.04 -6.45 8.62
N LYS A 58 0.23 -7.55 9.36
CA LYS A 58 1.58 -8.17 9.48
C LYS A 58 2.04 -8.88 8.20
N ASP A 59 1.10 -9.33 7.37
CA ASP A 59 1.38 -9.86 6.03
C ASP A 59 1.06 -8.82 4.95
N THR A 60 1.35 -7.55 5.21
CA THR A 60 1.49 -6.63 4.08
C THR A 60 2.71 -7.12 3.33
N ILE A 61 2.53 -7.68 2.13
CA ILE A 61 3.63 -7.97 1.23
C ILE A 61 4.25 -6.60 0.89
N MET A 62 5.24 -6.19 1.68
CA MET A 62 5.99 -4.95 1.49
C MET A 62 6.99 -5.18 0.37
N SER A 63 6.46 -5.37 -0.84
CA SER A 63 7.23 -5.59 -2.05
C SER A 63 7.84 -4.28 -2.53
N LEU A 64 9.03 -4.38 -3.12
CA LEU A 64 9.67 -3.28 -3.82
C LEU A 64 8.74 -2.73 -4.91
N GLY A 65 8.70 -1.40 -5.04
CA GLY A 65 7.97 -0.71 -6.10
C GLY A 65 8.90 0.01 -7.05
N LEU A 66 8.34 0.48 -8.17
CA LEU A 66 9.03 1.31 -9.15
C LEU A 66 8.38 2.70 -9.23
N ILE A 67 9.14 3.67 -9.72
CA ILE A 67 8.64 4.99 -10.08
C ILE A 67 8.79 5.11 -11.58
N GLY A 68 7.68 5.40 -12.24
CA GLY A 68 7.63 5.62 -13.68
C GLY A 68 7.04 6.97 -14.01
N ARG A 69 7.27 7.42 -15.25
CA ARG A 69 6.65 8.60 -15.82
C ARG A 69 5.47 8.19 -16.70
N LYS A 70 4.32 8.83 -16.50
CA LYS A 70 3.12 8.56 -17.31
C LYS A 70 3.28 9.13 -18.72
N VAL A 71 3.49 8.29 -19.73
CA VAL A 71 3.67 8.73 -21.13
C VAL A 71 2.34 9.06 -21.80
N GLY A 72 1.29 8.29 -21.51
CA GLY A 72 -0.02 8.50 -22.14
C GLY A 72 -0.90 7.26 -22.06
N MET A 73 -2.01 7.29 -22.79
CA MET A 73 -2.91 6.15 -22.93
C MET A 73 -2.95 5.68 -24.39
N THR A 74 -3.06 4.37 -24.56
CA THR A 74 -3.28 3.71 -25.85
C THR A 74 -4.22 2.53 -25.64
N ARG A 75 -4.45 1.74 -26.68
CA ARG A 75 -5.15 0.46 -26.61
C ARG A 75 -4.27 -0.65 -27.15
N VAL A 76 -4.40 -1.84 -26.58
CA VAL A 76 -3.78 -3.07 -27.06
C VAL A 76 -4.89 -4.01 -27.51
N PHE A 77 -4.73 -4.62 -28.68
CA PHE A 77 -5.61 -5.67 -29.17
C PHE A 77 -5.07 -7.01 -28.67
N THR A 78 -5.94 -7.78 -28.03
CA THR A 78 -5.66 -9.17 -27.64
C THR A 78 -5.88 -10.09 -28.83
N GLU A 79 -5.32 -11.30 -28.75
CA GLU A 79 -5.51 -12.34 -29.78
C GLU A 79 -6.99 -12.71 -29.94
N ASP A 80 -7.78 -12.60 -28.86
CA ASP A 80 -9.24 -12.80 -28.86
C ASP A 80 -10.03 -11.66 -29.54
N GLY A 81 -9.34 -10.65 -30.08
CA GLY A 81 -9.96 -9.49 -30.73
C GLY A 81 -10.48 -8.41 -29.76
N ALA A 82 -10.33 -8.59 -28.45
CA ALA A 82 -10.74 -7.58 -27.47
C ALA A 82 -9.76 -6.39 -27.43
N SER A 83 -10.30 -5.17 -27.41
CA SER A 83 -9.54 -3.92 -27.29
C SER A 83 -9.45 -3.48 -25.83
N ILE A 84 -8.26 -3.57 -25.24
CA ILE A 84 -8.01 -3.19 -23.83
C ILE A 84 -7.39 -1.79 -23.76
N PRO A 85 -8.02 -0.81 -23.07
CA PRO A 85 -7.40 0.49 -22.83
C PRO A 85 -6.27 0.34 -21.81
N VAL A 86 -5.09 0.87 -22.15
CA VAL A 86 -3.90 0.80 -21.29
C VAL A 86 -3.27 2.18 -21.13
N THR A 87 -2.71 2.43 -19.95
CA THR A 87 -1.80 3.54 -19.69
C THR A 87 -0.36 3.05 -19.85
N VAL A 88 0.44 3.77 -20.62
CA VAL A 88 1.86 3.51 -20.82
C VAL A 88 2.67 4.30 -19.80
N LEU A 89 3.47 3.59 -19.01
CA LEU A 89 4.47 4.16 -18.11
C LEU A 89 5.86 3.89 -18.66
N GLU A 90 6.70 4.93 -18.70
CA GLU A 90 8.13 4.81 -18.95
C GLU A 90 8.83 4.74 -17.60
N VAL A 91 9.56 3.65 -17.35
CA VAL A 91 10.25 3.43 -16.08
C VAL A 91 11.75 3.42 -16.36
N VAL A 92 12.34 4.61 -16.36
CA VAL A 92 13.81 4.72 -16.41
C VAL A 92 14.39 3.93 -15.24
N PRO A 93 15.45 3.12 -15.45
CA PRO A 93 16.02 2.27 -14.40
C PRO A 93 16.22 3.01 -13.08
N ASN A 94 15.60 2.46 -12.05
CA ASN A 94 15.49 3.02 -10.73
C ASN A 94 16.75 2.70 -9.92
N ARG A 95 17.48 3.71 -9.45
CA ARG A 95 18.79 3.53 -8.82
C ARG A 95 18.68 3.51 -7.30
N VAL A 96 19.25 2.51 -6.65
CA VAL A 96 19.27 2.44 -5.17
C VAL A 96 20.26 3.46 -4.61
N THR A 97 19.79 4.46 -3.87
CA THR A 97 20.64 5.51 -3.27
C THR A 97 20.98 5.26 -1.82
N GLN A 98 20.11 4.61 -1.06
CA GLN A 98 20.35 4.33 0.34
C GLN A 98 19.55 3.11 0.78
N ILE A 99 20.17 2.28 1.61
CA ILE A 99 19.54 1.18 2.31
C ILE A 99 19.31 1.61 3.75
N LYS A 100 18.07 1.53 4.21
CA LYS A 100 17.67 1.88 5.59
C LYS A 100 17.40 0.60 6.38
N THR A 101 18.00 0.56 7.57
CA THR A 101 17.90 -0.59 8.48
C THR A 101 17.27 -0.14 9.80
N VAL A 102 16.71 -1.09 10.55
CA VAL A 102 16.10 -0.77 11.87
C VAL A 102 17.11 -0.10 12.80
N ALA A 103 18.37 -0.52 12.77
CA ALA A 103 19.42 0.02 13.64
C ALA A 103 19.78 1.49 13.33
N SER A 104 19.72 1.90 12.05
CA SER A 104 20.07 3.25 11.62
C SER A 104 18.89 4.21 11.63
N ASP A 105 17.73 3.78 11.11
CA ASP A 105 16.60 4.66 10.77
C ASP A 105 15.29 4.29 11.51
N GLY A 106 15.29 3.21 12.30
CA GLY A 106 14.10 2.74 13.03
C GLY A 106 13.08 1.97 12.19
N TYR A 107 13.33 1.79 10.89
CA TYR A 107 12.51 0.96 10.00
C TYR A 107 13.34 0.43 8.83
N THR A 108 12.76 -0.52 8.10
CA THR A 108 13.41 -1.16 6.95
C THR A 108 12.85 -0.60 5.65
N GLY A 109 13.74 -0.08 4.82
CA GLY A 109 13.34 0.58 3.60
C GLY A 109 14.47 0.73 2.61
N LEU A 110 14.09 0.86 1.35
CA LEU A 110 14.99 1.08 0.24
C LEU A 110 14.67 2.43 -0.39
N GLN A 111 15.66 3.30 -0.43
CA GLN A 111 15.57 4.60 -1.07
C GLN A 111 16.03 4.49 -2.52
N VAL A 112 15.20 4.97 -3.44
CA VAL A 112 15.39 4.88 -4.87
C VAL A 112 15.35 6.26 -5.49
N ALA A 113 16.29 6.55 -6.36
CA ALA A 113 16.25 7.68 -7.26
C ALA A 113 15.76 7.27 -8.65
N TYR A 114 14.95 8.14 -9.25
CA TYR A 114 14.31 7.87 -10.54
C TYR A 114 14.52 9.05 -11.50
N GLY A 115 14.46 8.75 -12.80
CA GLY A 115 14.68 9.72 -13.87
C GLY A 115 16.10 10.28 -13.90
N THR A 116 16.30 11.32 -14.71
CA THR A 116 17.60 11.99 -14.88
C THR A 116 17.44 13.49 -14.73
N ARG A 117 18.40 14.13 -14.07
CA ARG A 117 18.45 15.59 -13.95
C ARG A 117 19.86 16.10 -14.12
N ARG A 118 20.01 17.24 -14.81
CA ARG A 118 21.34 17.86 -15.04
C ARG A 118 21.98 18.22 -13.71
N ALA A 119 23.28 17.93 -13.55
CA ALA A 119 24.04 18.20 -12.34
C ALA A 119 23.95 19.66 -11.86
N SER A 120 23.90 20.63 -12.80
CA SER A 120 23.77 22.06 -12.47
C SER A 120 22.42 22.46 -11.86
N ARG A 121 21.40 21.60 -11.96
CA ARG A 121 20.05 21.85 -11.43
C ARG A 121 19.81 21.17 -10.09
N ILE A 122 20.85 20.60 -9.48
CA ILE A 122 20.78 19.87 -8.21
C ILE A 122 21.57 20.62 -7.15
N ASN A 123 21.06 20.60 -5.92
CA ASN A 123 21.73 21.25 -4.81
C ASN A 123 22.98 20.46 -4.38
N LYS A 124 23.94 21.13 -3.75
CA LYS A 124 25.22 20.53 -3.36
C LYS A 124 25.05 19.33 -2.42
N ALA A 125 24.05 19.37 -1.54
CA ALA A 125 23.76 18.28 -0.59
C ALA A 125 23.34 16.98 -1.29
N LEU A 126 22.41 17.05 -2.26
CA LEU A 126 22.00 15.86 -3.02
C LEU A 126 23.12 15.36 -3.93
N THR A 127 23.97 16.25 -4.47
CA THR A 127 25.14 15.81 -5.25
C THR A 127 26.09 14.95 -4.42
N GLY A 128 26.36 15.35 -3.17
CA GLY A 128 27.15 14.52 -2.25
C GLY A 128 26.46 13.19 -1.91
N HIS A 129 25.13 13.19 -1.78
CA HIS A 129 24.36 11.97 -1.53
C HIS A 129 24.44 10.97 -2.69
N TYR A 130 24.29 11.44 -3.93
CA TYR A 130 24.43 10.61 -5.13
C TYR A 130 25.87 10.12 -5.34
N ALA A 131 26.86 10.95 -5.03
CA ALA A 131 28.28 10.58 -5.17
C ALA A 131 28.68 9.39 -4.29
N LYS A 132 28.10 9.27 -3.07
CA LYS A 132 28.38 8.13 -2.17
C LYS A 132 28.04 6.77 -2.76
N THR A 133 27.08 6.72 -3.69
CA THR A 133 26.65 5.46 -4.33
C THR A 133 27.09 5.35 -5.79
N GLY A 134 27.86 6.32 -6.30
CA GLY A 134 28.19 6.41 -7.72
C GLY A 134 26.96 6.59 -8.63
N SER A 135 25.83 7.03 -8.07
CA SER A 135 24.59 7.17 -8.82
C SER A 135 24.54 8.48 -9.60
N SER A 136 24.00 8.38 -10.81
CA SER A 136 23.51 9.50 -11.60
C SER A 136 22.44 10.28 -10.84
N ALA A 137 22.47 11.58 -11.05
CA ALA A 137 21.51 12.53 -10.54
C ALA A 137 20.07 12.23 -11.01
N GLY A 138 19.19 11.86 -10.06
CA GLY A 138 17.77 11.62 -10.31
C GLY A 138 16.92 12.90 -10.41
N ALA A 139 15.75 12.78 -11.05
CA ALA A 139 14.71 13.81 -11.03
C ALA A 139 14.08 13.95 -9.63
N GLY A 140 13.97 12.84 -8.90
CA GLY A 140 13.50 12.78 -7.54
C GLY A 140 13.98 11.52 -6.81
N ILE A 141 13.69 11.45 -5.52
CA ILE A 141 14.01 10.34 -4.62
C ILE A 141 12.71 9.90 -3.95
N HIS A 142 12.50 8.60 -3.81
CA HIS A 142 11.35 8.04 -3.12
C HIS A 142 11.76 6.80 -2.32
N GLU A 143 11.06 6.55 -1.22
CA GLU A 143 11.35 5.47 -0.29
C GLU A 143 10.28 4.38 -0.35
N PHE A 144 10.74 3.13 -0.41
CA PHE A 144 9.89 1.96 -0.34
C PHE A 144 10.15 1.23 0.97
N PRO A 145 9.18 1.18 1.88
CA PRO A 145 9.28 0.31 3.04
C PRO A 145 9.18 -1.13 2.54
N VAL A 146 10.16 -1.96 2.89
CA VAL A 146 10.32 -3.34 2.38
C VAL A 146 10.69 -4.28 3.52
N ALA A 147 10.40 -5.57 3.35
CA ALA A 147 10.79 -6.61 4.29
C ALA A 147 12.32 -6.85 4.27
N ASN A 148 12.86 -7.34 5.39
CA ASN A 148 14.31 -7.61 5.54
C ASN A 148 14.86 -8.57 4.48
N GLU A 149 14.06 -9.56 4.09
CA GLU A 149 14.45 -10.56 3.09
C GLU A 149 14.68 -9.94 1.71
N VAL A 150 13.84 -8.97 1.33
CA VAL A 150 13.97 -8.27 0.05
C VAL A 150 15.16 -7.33 0.08
N LEU A 151 15.45 -6.72 1.23
CA LEU A 151 16.58 -5.82 1.41
C LEU A 151 17.93 -6.49 1.17
N ALA A 152 18.09 -7.75 1.56
CA ALA A 152 19.34 -8.49 1.39
C ALA A 152 19.76 -8.68 -0.09
N ASN A 153 18.79 -8.61 -1.01
CA ASN A 153 19.04 -8.81 -2.44
C ASN A 153 19.55 -7.56 -3.17
N TYR A 154 19.59 -6.40 -2.51
CA TYR A 154 19.96 -5.14 -3.16
C TYR A 154 21.13 -4.47 -2.47
N ILE A 155 22.05 -3.97 -3.29
CA ILE A 155 23.21 -3.18 -2.86
C ILE A 155 23.00 -1.74 -3.34
N ALA A 156 23.51 -0.76 -2.58
CA ALA A 156 23.51 0.63 -3.00
C ALA A 156 24.21 0.81 -4.36
N GLY A 157 23.61 1.58 -5.26
CA GLY A 157 24.06 1.75 -6.65
C GLY A 157 23.47 0.77 -7.66
N THR A 158 22.75 -0.26 -7.22
CA THR A 158 22.09 -1.22 -8.13
C THR A 158 20.96 -0.54 -8.90
N ASN A 159 20.79 -0.92 -10.18
CA ASN A 159 19.67 -0.49 -11.00
C ASN A 159 18.52 -1.50 -10.92
N ILE A 160 17.32 -0.98 -10.78
CA ILE A 160 16.08 -1.75 -10.70
C ILE A 160 15.28 -1.47 -11.97
N THR A 161 15.09 -2.51 -12.79
CA THR A 161 14.41 -2.45 -14.09
C THR A 161 12.93 -2.87 -13.98
N VAL A 162 12.20 -2.76 -15.10
CA VAL A 162 10.78 -3.15 -15.19
C VAL A 162 10.52 -4.65 -15.00
N ASP A 163 11.57 -5.47 -15.05
CA ASP A 163 11.51 -6.94 -14.98
C ASP A 163 10.99 -7.49 -13.65
N ILE A 164 10.87 -6.62 -12.63
CA ILE A 164 10.22 -6.96 -11.36
C ILE A 164 8.74 -7.28 -11.56
N PHE A 165 8.11 -6.71 -12.58
CA PHE A 165 6.71 -6.95 -12.87
C PHE A 165 6.53 -8.01 -13.93
N GLN A 166 5.47 -8.80 -13.80
CA GLN A 166 5.08 -9.80 -14.79
C GLN A 166 3.74 -9.43 -15.42
N ALA A 167 3.52 -9.84 -16.68
CA ALA A 167 2.21 -9.71 -17.32
C ALA A 167 1.16 -10.53 -16.54
N GLY A 168 -0.05 -9.99 -16.39
CA GLY A 168 -1.13 -10.54 -15.58
C GLY A 168 -1.05 -10.22 -14.08
N GLN A 169 0.06 -9.65 -13.59
CA GLN A 169 0.19 -9.27 -12.18
C GLN A 169 -0.72 -8.08 -11.83
N LEU A 170 -1.30 -8.11 -10.64
CA LEU A 170 -2.04 -6.99 -10.07
C LEU A 170 -1.12 -6.01 -9.35
N VAL A 171 -1.28 -4.72 -9.65
CA VAL A 171 -0.48 -3.62 -9.12
C VAL A 171 -1.36 -2.48 -8.59
N ASP A 172 -0.85 -1.78 -7.59
CA ASP A 172 -1.41 -0.55 -7.07
C ASP A 172 -0.57 0.63 -7.58
N VAL A 173 -1.23 1.61 -8.21
CA VAL A 173 -0.55 2.78 -8.76
C VAL A 173 -0.94 4.03 -8.00
N THR A 174 0.07 4.73 -7.47
CA THR A 174 -0.08 5.95 -6.69
C THR A 174 0.50 7.13 -7.45
N GLY A 175 -0.24 8.23 -7.52
CA GLY A 175 0.23 9.45 -8.17
C GLY A 175 -0.48 10.68 -7.63
N THR A 176 -0.05 11.85 -8.07
CA THR A 176 -0.73 13.11 -7.76
C THR A 176 -1.86 13.33 -8.76
N SER A 177 -3.09 13.43 -8.26
CA SER A 177 -4.28 13.71 -9.10
C SER A 177 -4.18 15.06 -9.81
N MET A 178 -4.79 15.17 -10.99
CA MET A 178 -4.80 16.44 -11.73
C MET A 178 -5.49 17.54 -10.90
N GLY A 179 -4.79 18.66 -10.71
CA GLY A 179 -5.34 19.85 -10.06
C GLY A 179 -6.46 20.48 -10.88
N LYS A 180 -7.55 20.86 -10.21
CA LYS A 180 -8.72 21.52 -10.80
C LYS A 180 -8.97 22.92 -10.21
N GLY A 181 -8.01 23.44 -9.44
CA GLY A 181 -8.09 24.75 -8.78
C GLY A 181 -9.18 24.81 -7.72
N PHE A 182 -9.70 26.01 -7.47
CA PHE A 182 -10.86 26.22 -6.58
C PHE A 182 -12.14 25.72 -7.27
N ALA A 183 -12.76 24.69 -6.71
CA ALA A 183 -13.96 24.08 -7.24
C ALA A 183 -15.18 24.36 -6.35
N GLY A 184 -16.31 24.67 -6.99
CA GLY A 184 -17.62 24.80 -6.33
C GLY A 184 -18.11 23.48 -5.71
N ALA A 185 -19.14 23.56 -4.87
CA ALA A 185 -19.66 22.40 -4.12
C ALA A 185 -20.18 21.27 -5.03
N ILE A 186 -20.78 21.62 -6.17
CA ILE A 186 -21.26 20.66 -7.17
C ILE A 186 -20.09 19.84 -7.74
N LYS A 187 -19.05 20.50 -8.27
CA LYS A 187 -17.90 19.82 -8.89
C LYS A 187 -17.05 19.05 -7.87
N ARG A 188 -16.93 19.55 -6.64
CA ARG A 188 -16.08 18.98 -5.59
C ARG A 188 -16.74 17.82 -4.84
N HIS A 189 -18.03 17.93 -4.53
CA HIS A 189 -18.76 17.00 -3.66
C HIS A 189 -19.99 16.37 -4.32
N HIS A 190 -20.21 16.60 -5.61
CA HIS A 190 -21.34 16.09 -6.38
C HIS A 190 -22.71 16.51 -5.80
N PHE A 191 -22.80 17.73 -5.26
CA PHE A 191 -24.08 18.31 -4.83
C PHE A 191 -24.99 18.57 -6.03
N LYS A 192 -26.31 18.53 -5.82
CA LYS A 192 -27.30 18.92 -6.84
C LYS A 192 -27.40 20.44 -6.93
N SER A 193 -27.74 20.97 -8.10
CA SER A 193 -28.13 22.37 -8.27
C SER A 193 -29.56 22.60 -7.79
N ASN A 194 -29.89 23.85 -7.46
CA ASN A 194 -31.28 24.26 -7.21
C ASN A 194 -32.06 24.45 -8.52
N ARG A 195 -33.37 24.71 -8.39
CA ARG A 195 -34.28 24.98 -9.53
C ARG A 195 -33.76 26.12 -10.39
N ALA A 196 -33.94 26.04 -11.71
CA ALA A 196 -33.46 27.05 -12.63
C ALA A 196 -34.44 28.21 -12.87
N SER A 197 -35.72 27.89 -13.12
CA SER A 197 -36.72 28.82 -13.66
C SER A 197 -37.83 29.26 -12.69
N HIS A 198 -38.14 28.45 -11.67
CA HIS A 198 -39.25 28.72 -10.75
C HIS A 198 -38.87 29.66 -9.61
N GLY A 199 -38.64 30.94 -9.93
CA GLY A 199 -38.44 32.02 -8.95
C GLY A 199 -37.12 31.97 -8.17
N ASN A 200 -36.14 31.18 -8.61
CA ASN A 200 -34.84 31.12 -7.94
C ASN A 200 -34.04 32.43 -8.16
N SER A 201 -33.71 33.12 -7.08
CA SER A 201 -32.87 34.31 -7.10
C SER A 201 -31.43 33.95 -6.71
N LYS A 202 -30.52 33.97 -7.72
CA LYS A 202 -29.05 33.86 -7.58
C LYS A 202 -28.52 32.61 -6.86
N SER A 203 -29.37 31.61 -6.59
CA SER A 203 -29.04 30.46 -5.75
C SER A 203 -28.99 29.15 -6.54
N HIS A 204 -28.73 29.20 -7.84
CA HIS A 204 -28.72 28.03 -8.73
C HIS A 204 -27.68 26.98 -8.32
N ASN A 205 -26.44 27.42 -8.01
CA ASN A 205 -25.29 26.53 -7.76
C ASN A 205 -24.69 26.70 -6.36
N VAL A 206 -25.46 27.24 -5.41
CA VAL A 206 -25.01 27.40 -4.02
C VAL A 206 -25.12 26.07 -3.26
N PRO A 207 -24.28 25.84 -2.23
CA PRO A 207 -24.30 24.59 -1.46
C PRO A 207 -25.55 24.38 -0.59
N GLY A 208 -26.43 25.38 -0.47
CA GLY A 208 -27.58 25.36 0.43
C GLY A 208 -27.18 25.56 1.89
N SER A 209 -27.99 25.06 2.81
CA SER A 209 -27.75 25.22 4.25
C SER A 209 -26.49 24.49 4.73
N ILE A 210 -25.69 25.16 5.55
CA ILE A 210 -24.44 24.64 6.09
C ILE A 210 -24.56 24.13 7.54
N GLY A 211 -25.66 24.42 8.24
CA GLY A 211 -25.86 24.07 9.64
C GLY A 211 -27.31 24.20 10.10
N MET A 212 -27.51 23.99 11.40
CA MET A 212 -28.80 24.22 12.09
C MET A 212 -28.84 25.64 12.68
N ALA A 213 -29.96 26.02 13.29
CA ALA A 213 -30.14 27.31 13.95
C ALA A 213 -29.39 27.39 15.30
N GLN A 214 -30.10 27.49 16.42
CA GLN A 214 -29.50 27.80 17.73
C GLN A 214 -28.60 26.69 18.26
N ASP A 215 -29.05 25.43 18.20
CA ASP A 215 -28.28 24.27 18.65
C ASP A 215 -27.84 23.47 17.42
N PRO A 216 -26.52 23.32 17.14
CA PRO A 216 -25.34 23.54 17.98
C PRO A 216 -24.66 24.92 17.87
N GLY A 217 -25.27 25.89 17.18
CA GLY A 217 -24.75 27.27 17.07
C GLY A 217 -23.43 27.41 16.30
N ARG A 218 -23.00 26.37 15.58
CA ARG A 218 -21.77 26.34 14.79
C ARG A 218 -21.84 25.36 13.64
N VAL A 219 -20.95 25.53 12.66
CA VAL A 219 -20.75 24.54 11.59
C VAL A 219 -19.80 23.45 12.08
N PHE A 220 -20.18 22.18 11.89
CA PHE A 220 -19.36 21.05 12.29
C PHE A 220 -18.04 20.95 11.48
N PRO A 221 -16.92 20.57 12.12
CA PRO A 221 -15.70 20.23 11.40
C PRO A 221 -15.92 19.14 10.35
N GLY A 222 -15.25 19.26 9.21
CA GLY A 222 -15.42 18.33 8.09
C GLY A 222 -16.66 18.58 7.22
N LYS A 223 -17.43 19.65 7.47
CA LYS A 223 -18.53 20.06 6.58
C LYS A 223 -18.02 20.27 5.15
N ARG A 224 -18.71 19.64 4.19
CA ARG A 224 -18.39 19.72 2.77
C ARG A 224 -18.70 21.12 2.22
N MET A 225 -17.67 21.82 1.77
CA MET A 225 -17.74 23.18 1.21
C MET A 225 -16.93 23.28 -0.10
N PRO A 226 -17.15 24.33 -0.92
CA PRO A 226 -16.25 24.69 -2.01
C PRO A 226 -14.79 24.79 -1.57
N GLY A 227 -13.84 24.61 -2.49
CA GLY A 227 -12.42 24.70 -2.18
C GLY A 227 -11.54 24.02 -3.21
N HIS A 228 -10.24 23.95 -2.92
CA HIS A 228 -9.27 23.33 -3.82
C HIS A 228 -9.60 21.85 -4.09
N LEU A 229 -9.59 21.45 -5.35
CA LEU A 229 -9.87 20.08 -5.81
C LEU A 229 -8.71 19.53 -6.64
N GLY A 230 -8.29 18.31 -6.35
CA GLY A 230 -7.14 17.67 -7.00
C GLY A 230 -5.81 18.10 -6.41
N ALA A 231 -4.71 17.80 -7.12
CA ALA A 231 -3.33 17.94 -6.64
C ALA A 231 -3.03 17.19 -5.33
N THR A 232 -3.83 16.17 -5.04
CA THR A 232 -3.65 15.30 -3.87
C THR A 232 -3.15 13.93 -4.32
N LYS A 233 -2.37 13.27 -3.46
CA LYS A 233 -1.89 11.91 -3.66
C LYS A 233 -3.08 10.95 -3.59
N VAL A 234 -3.25 10.15 -4.63
CA VAL A 234 -4.31 9.15 -4.74
C VAL A 234 -3.74 7.84 -5.27
N THR A 235 -4.35 6.73 -4.89
CA THR A 235 -3.94 5.39 -5.30
C THR A 235 -5.11 4.70 -5.98
N THR A 236 -4.87 4.18 -7.19
CA THR A 236 -5.79 3.28 -7.88
C THR A 236 -5.27 1.86 -7.69
N GLN A 237 -6.13 0.99 -7.16
CA GLN A 237 -5.74 -0.35 -6.72
C GLN A 237 -6.16 -1.42 -7.72
N ASN A 238 -5.51 -2.58 -7.63
CA ASN A 238 -5.84 -3.79 -8.39
C ASN A 238 -5.89 -3.56 -9.92
N LEU A 239 -4.94 -2.79 -10.44
CA LEU A 239 -4.76 -2.64 -11.88
C LEU A 239 -3.93 -3.80 -12.41
N GLU A 240 -4.26 -4.27 -13.61
CA GLU A 240 -3.59 -5.40 -14.24
C GLU A 240 -2.45 -4.92 -15.14
N VAL A 241 -1.28 -5.55 -15.03
CA VAL A 241 -0.17 -5.34 -15.98
C VAL A 241 -0.45 -6.15 -17.23
N VAL A 242 -0.67 -5.49 -18.37
CA VAL A 242 -1.00 -6.15 -19.64
C VAL A 242 0.25 -6.64 -20.34
N ARG A 243 1.30 -5.81 -20.36
CA ARG A 243 2.57 -6.12 -21.03
C ARG A 243 3.72 -5.37 -20.37
N VAL A 244 4.86 -6.03 -20.30
CA VAL A 244 6.15 -5.44 -19.89
C VAL A 244 7.07 -5.46 -21.10
N ASP A 245 7.71 -4.33 -21.39
CA ASP A 245 8.66 -4.20 -22.49
C ASP A 245 10.00 -3.74 -21.89
N ALA A 246 10.89 -4.70 -21.66
CA ALA A 246 12.17 -4.47 -20.99
C ALA A 246 13.15 -3.65 -21.86
N GLU A 247 13.14 -3.88 -23.18
CA GLU A 247 14.03 -3.17 -24.12
C GLU A 247 13.76 -1.66 -24.11
N ARG A 248 12.48 -1.28 -24.08
CA ARG A 248 12.05 0.12 -24.09
C ARG A 248 11.77 0.67 -22.69
N ASN A 249 11.94 -0.14 -21.65
CA ASN A 249 11.58 0.19 -20.27
C ASN A 249 10.13 0.68 -20.11
N LEU A 250 9.19 0.05 -20.82
CA LEU A 250 7.78 0.41 -20.77
C LEU A 250 6.96 -0.60 -19.97
N LEU A 251 6.05 -0.08 -19.16
CA LEU A 251 5.07 -0.85 -18.41
C LEU A 251 3.66 -0.44 -18.88
N LEU A 252 2.91 -1.40 -19.41
CA LEU A 252 1.55 -1.18 -19.89
C LEU A 252 0.56 -1.69 -18.86
N ILE A 253 -0.19 -0.77 -18.24
CA ILE A 253 -1.15 -1.08 -17.18
C ILE A 253 -2.56 -0.84 -17.70
N LYS A 254 -3.47 -1.76 -17.43
CA LYS A 254 -4.88 -1.66 -17.81
C LYS A 254 -5.58 -0.49 -17.13
N GLY A 255 -6.34 0.27 -17.91
CA GLY A 255 -7.18 1.36 -17.42
C GLY A 255 -6.44 2.67 -17.17
N ALA A 256 -7.06 3.52 -16.35
CA ALA A 256 -6.60 4.87 -16.08
C ALA A 256 -5.79 4.96 -14.77
N ILE A 257 -4.70 5.71 -14.82
CA ILE A 257 -3.81 5.98 -13.68
C ILE A 257 -3.94 7.45 -13.26
N PRO A 258 -3.83 7.78 -11.97
CA PRO A 258 -3.86 9.17 -11.51
C PRO A 258 -2.77 10.05 -12.11
N GLY A 259 -3.11 11.33 -12.28
CA GLY A 259 -2.18 12.35 -12.75
C GLY A 259 -2.21 12.60 -14.26
N SER A 260 -1.59 13.72 -14.66
CA SER A 260 -1.46 14.14 -16.06
C SER A 260 -0.33 13.39 -16.77
N LYS A 261 -0.31 13.45 -18.10
CA LYS A 261 0.83 13.00 -18.90
C LYS A 261 2.10 13.74 -18.46
N GLY A 262 3.20 13.00 -18.39
CA GLY A 262 4.51 13.46 -17.97
C GLY A 262 4.74 13.48 -16.46
N GLY A 263 3.72 13.22 -15.64
CA GLY A 263 3.84 13.14 -14.18
C GLY A 263 4.42 11.81 -13.70
N ASP A 264 5.06 11.87 -12.53
CA ASP A 264 5.64 10.69 -11.88
C ASP A 264 4.56 9.91 -11.12
N VAL A 265 4.62 8.59 -11.25
CA VAL A 265 3.72 7.65 -10.60
C VAL A 265 4.51 6.51 -9.97
N VAL A 266 4.04 6.06 -8.81
CA VAL A 266 4.65 4.97 -8.05
C VAL A 266 3.81 3.72 -8.27
N VAL A 267 4.43 2.66 -8.78
CA VAL A 267 3.80 1.35 -9.00
C VAL A 267 4.32 0.37 -7.96
N ARG A 268 3.42 -0.36 -7.31
CA ARG A 268 3.74 -1.39 -6.32
C ARG A 268 2.89 -2.63 -6.58
N SER A 269 3.29 -3.78 -6.08
CA SER A 269 2.41 -4.95 -6.08
C SER A 269 1.13 -4.64 -5.30
N ALA A 270 0.00 -5.19 -5.75
CA ALA A 270 -1.29 -4.91 -5.15
C ALA A 270 -1.38 -5.47 -3.72
N ILE A 271 -1.70 -4.62 -2.75
CA ILE A 271 -1.79 -5.00 -1.33
C ILE A 271 -3.03 -5.90 -1.09
N LYS A 272 -4.08 -5.71 -1.88
CA LYS A 272 -5.37 -6.40 -1.73
C LYS A 272 -5.53 -7.59 -2.67
N ALA A 273 -4.55 -7.88 -3.51
CA ALA A 273 -4.58 -9.07 -4.33
C ALA A 273 -4.41 -10.29 -3.42
N LYS A 274 -5.32 -11.26 -3.54
CA LYS A 274 -5.06 -12.59 -2.98
C LYS A 274 -3.85 -13.15 -3.72
N ALA A 275 -2.89 -13.73 -2.99
CA ALA A 275 -1.81 -14.49 -3.62
C ALA A 275 -2.45 -15.49 -4.57
N THR A 276 -2.25 -15.30 -5.86
CA THR A 276 -2.68 -16.26 -6.87
C THR A 276 -1.98 -17.57 -6.50
N LYS A 277 -2.74 -18.61 -6.13
CA LYS A 277 -2.17 -19.95 -6.00
C LYS A 277 -1.45 -20.21 -7.31
N ALA A 278 -0.13 -20.39 -7.27
CA ALA A 278 0.62 -20.88 -8.41
C ALA A 278 -0.15 -22.09 -8.92
N GLN A 279 -0.67 -22.00 -10.15
CA GLN A 279 -1.35 -23.12 -10.78
C GLN A 279 -0.32 -24.25 -10.82
N GLY A 280 -0.51 -25.23 -9.94
CA GLY A 280 0.25 -26.46 -9.99
C GLY A 280 0.05 -27.04 -11.38
N GLY A 281 1.15 -27.22 -12.11
CA GLY A 281 1.12 -27.86 -13.41
C GLY A 281 0.40 -29.20 -13.27
N SER A 282 -0.69 -29.36 -14.01
CA SER A 282 -1.26 -30.67 -14.24
C SER A 282 -0.26 -31.44 -15.09
N LYS A 283 0.39 -32.42 -14.47
CA LYS A 283 0.80 -33.62 -15.20
C LYS A 283 -0.45 -34.43 -15.54
#